data_AF-A0A0R3Q0X5-F1
#
_entry.id   AF-A0A0R3Q0X5-F1
#
_cell.length_a   1.000
_cell.length_b   1.000
_cell.length_c   1.000
_cell.angle_alpha   90.00
_cell.angle_beta   90.00
_cell.angle_gamma   90.00
#
_symmetry.space_group_name_H-M   'P 1'
#
loop_
_entity.id
_entity.type
_entity.pdbx_description
1 polymer ?
#
loop_
_entity_poly.entity_id
_entity_poly.type
_entity_poly.pdbx_seq_one_letter_code
_entity_poly.pdbx_strand_id
1 'polypeptide(L)'
;MFANEALKVLNHYRAKRYSSNLTEVQKRGMREVRELIRLETLRLSISDKGGEFAVIAHQLDVEITKKHLEDASLYRPSSGKEFKSKYRKLSHDWAKMVRAAGLKPSLN
;
A
#
# COMPACT_ATOMS: atom_id res chain seq x y z
N MET A 1 15.62 21.57 13.62
CA MET A 1 15.65 21.15 15.05
C MET A 1 14.97 19.80 15.28
N PHE A 2 13.81 19.50 14.68
CA PHE A 2 13.07 18.22 14.82
C PHE A 2 13.82 16.94 14.43
N ALA A 3 14.60 16.97 13.34
CA ALA A 3 15.27 15.78 12.82
C ALA A 3 16.33 15.19 13.78
N ASN A 4 16.98 16.04 14.59
CA ASN A 4 18.05 15.59 15.50
C ASN A 4 17.50 14.86 16.72
N GLU A 5 16.36 15.30 17.25
CA GLU A 5 15.69 14.63 18.37
C GLU A 5 15.02 13.33 17.94
N ALA A 6 14.40 13.29 16.75
CA ALA A 6 13.89 12.05 16.16
C ALA A 6 15.01 11.02 15.94
N LEU A 7 16.17 11.47 15.44
CA LEU A 7 17.33 10.60 15.22
C LEU A 7 17.90 10.05 16.54
N LYS A 8 17.96 10.86 17.60
CA LYS A 8 18.36 10.40 18.95
C LYS A 8 17.41 9.33 19.49
N VAL A 9 16.10 9.54 19.37
CA VAL A 9 15.08 8.58 19.81
C VAL A 9 15.21 7.27 19.02
N LEU A 10 15.37 7.35 17.69
CA LEU A 10 15.59 6.17 16.84
C LEU A 10 16.86 5.42 17.23
N ASN A 11 17.98 6.12 17.46
CA ASN A 11 19.23 5.49 17.87
C ASN A 11 19.14 4.83 19.25
N HIS A 12 18.45 5.45 20.21
CA HIS A 12 18.20 4.86 21.53
C HIS A 12 17.43 3.54 21.43
N TYR A 13 16.36 3.51 20.62
CA TYR A 13 15.56 2.30 20.44
C TYR A 13 16.24 1.26 19.55
N ARG A 14 17.08 1.67 18.58
CA ARG A 14 17.90 0.76 17.77
C ARG A 14 18.92 -0.01 18.61
N ALA A 15 19.47 0.62 19.65
CA ALA A 15 20.43 -0.01 20.57
C ALA A 15 19.76 -0.91 21.61
N LYS A 16 18.45 -0.76 21.86
CA LYS A 16 17.70 -1.66 22.75
C LYS A 16 17.52 -3.02 22.09
N ARG A 17 18.06 -4.07 22.72
CA ARG A 17 17.68 -5.45 22.40
C ARG A 17 16.25 -5.67 22.86
N TYR A 18 15.32 -5.63 21.92
CA TYR A 18 13.94 -6.01 22.20
C TYR A 18 13.85 -7.53 22.34
N SER A 19 13.40 -8.00 23.49
CA SER A 19 12.83 -9.34 23.59
C SER A 19 11.52 -9.33 22.82
N SER A 20 11.37 -10.24 21.87
CA SER A 20 10.12 -10.41 21.14
C SER A 20 9.02 -10.83 22.11
N ASN A 21 7.91 -10.09 22.12
CA ASN A 21 6.69 -10.44 22.87
C ASN A 21 5.89 -11.57 22.20
N LEU A 22 6.48 -12.27 21.23
CA LEU A 22 5.87 -13.39 20.55
C LEU A 22 6.11 -14.69 21.31
N THR A 23 5.11 -15.56 21.31
CA THR A 23 5.27 -16.94 21.75
C THR A 23 6.20 -17.71 20.82
N GLU A 24 6.77 -18.84 21.26
CA GLU A 24 7.63 -19.67 20.41
C GLU A 24 6.90 -20.21 19.17
N VAL A 25 5.59 -20.47 19.29
CA VAL A 25 4.75 -20.87 18.16
C VAL A 25 4.64 -19.74 17.14
N GLN A 26 4.39 -18.51 17.59
CA GLN A 26 4.34 -17.34 16.70
C GLN A 26 5.70 -17.08 16.04
N LYS A 27 6.80 -17.19 16.78
CA LYS A 27 8.15 -17.06 16.21
C LYS A 27 8.41 -18.11 15.12
N ARG A 28 7.91 -19.34 15.30
CA ARG A 28 7.99 -20.40 14.29
C ARG A 28 7.17 -20.05 13.05
N GLY A 29 5.91 -19.65 13.23
CA GLY A 29 5.06 -19.19 12.13
C GLY A 29 5.69 -18.03 11.34
N MET A 30 6.33 -17.07 12.03
CA MET A 30 7.05 -15.99 11.34
C MET A 30 8.26 -16.48 10.53
N ARG A 31 8.94 -17.55 10.95
CA ARG A 31 10.02 -18.17 10.17
C ARG A 31 9.45 -18.88 8.94
N GLU A 32 8.35 -19.59 9.08
CA GLU A 32 7.67 -20.28 7.98
C GLU A 32 7.17 -19.28 6.92
N VAL A 33 6.53 -18.19 7.34
CA VAL A 33 6.09 -17.12 6.42
C VAL A 33 7.29 -16.52 5.67
N ARG A 34 8.40 -16.25 6.36
CA ARG A 34 9.63 -15.76 5.69
C ARG A 34 10.17 -16.76 4.68
N GLU A 35 10.11 -18.04 4.98
CA GLU A 35 10.54 -19.09 4.07
C GLU A 35 9.64 -19.17 2.84
N LEU A 36 8.31 -19.09 3.00
CA LEU A 36 7.36 -19.04 1.89
C LEU A 36 7.56 -17.81 0.98
N ILE A 37 7.95 -16.67 1.55
CA ILE A 37 8.32 -15.47 0.79
C ILE A 37 9.65 -15.69 0.06
N ARG A 38 10.66 -16.25 0.75
CA ARG A 38 11.97 -16.55 0.17
C ARG A 38 11.89 -17.55 -0.99
N LEU A 39 10.99 -18.52 -0.89
CA LEU A 39 10.71 -19.52 -1.91
C LEU A 39 9.74 -19.02 -2.99
N GLU A 40 9.40 -17.72 -3.00
CA GLU A 40 8.50 -17.12 -4.00
C GLU A 40 7.16 -17.87 -4.12
N THR A 41 6.67 -18.45 -3.03
CA THR A 41 5.36 -19.09 -2.98
C THR A 41 4.28 -18.07 -2.61
N LEU A 42 4.65 -17.09 -1.80
CA LEU A 42 3.75 -16.08 -1.23
C LEU A 42 4.37 -14.69 -1.34
N ARG A 43 3.56 -13.71 -1.75
CA ARG A 43 3.86 -12.30 -1.65
C ARG A 43 3.12 -11.71 -0.45
N LEU A 44 3.88 -11.08 0.44
CA LEU A 44 3.37 -10.29 1.54
C LEU A 44 3.62 -8.81 1.23
N SER A 45 2.56 -8.01 1.20
CA SER A 45 2.63 -6.57 0.97
C SER A 45 1.75 -5.80 1.96
N ILE A 46 1.81 -4.48 1.91
CA ILE A 46 0.99 -3.59 2.74
C ILE A 46 -0.04 -2.92 1.83
N SER A 47 -1.31 -2.98 2.23
CA SER A 47 -2.44 -2.36 1.56
C SER A 47 -2.32 -0.83 1.56
N ASP A 48 -2.59 -0.22 0.41
CA ASP A 48 -2.61 1.23 0.22
C ASP A 48 -3.75 1.92 0.98
N LYS A 49 -4.81 1.18 1.35
CA LYS A 49 -6.07 1.71 1.91
C LYS A 49 -6.20 1.61 3.43
N GLY A 50 -5.20 1.09 4.13
CA GLY A 50 -5.33 0.92 5.58
C GLY A 50 -4.08 0.41 6.31
N GLY A 51 -2.98 0.15 5.59
CA GLY A 51 -1.77 -0.40 6.21
C GLY A 51 -1.90 -1.87 6.63
N GLU A 52 -3.01 -2.52 6.28
CA GLU A 52 -3.24 -3.95 6.52
C GLU A 52 -2.30 -4.78 5.64
N PHE A 53 -1.97 -5.99 6.10
CA PHE A 53 -1.17 -6.91 5.30
C PHE A 53 -2.02 -7.56 4.22
N ALA A 54 -1.55 -7.50 2.98
CA ALA A 54 -2.10 -8.26 1.87
C ALA A 54 -1.22 -9.48 1.61
N VAL A 55 -1.84 -10.65 1.58
CA VAL A 55 -1.19 -11.94 1.37
C VAL A 55 -1.74 -12.57 0.11
N ILE A 56 -0.88 -12.80 -0.88
CA ILE A 56 -1.28 -13.35 -2.18
C ILE A 56 -0.28 -14.43 -2.59
N ALA A 57 -0.73 -15.48 -3.28
CA ALA A 57 0.20 -16.41 -3.92
C ALA A 57 1.05 -15.68 -4.96
N HIS A 58 2.36 -15.89 -4.94
CA HIS A 58 3.29 -15.13 -5.79
C HIS A 58 2.96 -15.31 -7.29
N GLN A 59 2.60 -16.53 -7.71
CA GLN A 59 2.21 -16.80 -9.10
C GLN A 59 1.02 -15.94 -9.54
N LEU A 60 -0.01 -15.84 -8.70
CA LEU A 60 -1.18 -15.01 -8.97
C LEU A 60 -0.80 -13.52 -9.05
N ASP A 61 0.08 -13.06 -8.16
CA ASP A 61 0.56 -11.69 -8.19
C ASP A 61 1.31 -11.34 -9.48
N VAL A 62 2.17 -12.24 -9.95
CA VAL A 62 2.89 -12.11 -11.21
C VAL A 62 1.91 -12.08 -12.40
N GLU A 63 0.91 -12.96 -12.41
CA GLU A 63 -0.10 -13.00 -13.48
C GLU A 63 -0.95 -11.73 -13.52
N ILE A 64 -1.40 -11.24 -12.36
CA ILE A 64 -2.12 -9.96 -12.27
C ILE A 64 -1.25 -8.84 -12.80
N THR A 65 0.00 -8.76 -12.35
CA THR A 65 0.93 -7.71 -12.77
C THR A 65 1.21 -7.76 -14.27
N LYS A 66 1.49 -8.95 -14.84
CA LYS A 66 1.71 -9.12 -16.28
C LYS A 66 0.51 -8.67 -17.09
N LYS A 67 -0.69 -9.15 -16.73
CA LYS A 67 -1.93 -8.76 -17.41
C LYS A 67 -2.19 -7.25 -17.34
N HIS A 68 -1.82 -6.62 -16.22
CA HIS A 68 -1.94 -5.18 -16.06
C HIS A 68 -0.94 -4.41 -16.94
N LEU A 69 0.28 -4.92 -17.07
CA LEU A 69 1.33 -4.34 -17.91
C LEU A 69 1.10 -4.54 -19.42
N GLU A 70 0.41 -5.62 -19.80
CA GLU A 70 -0.03 -5.86 -21.19
C GLU A 70 -1.05 -4.82 -21.67
N ASP A 71 -1.79 -4.18 -20.76
CA ASP A 71 -2.72 -3.12 -21.11
C ASP A 71 -1.97 -1.84 -21.49
N ALA A 72 -1.67 -1.73 -22.78
CA ALA A 72 -1.03 -0.55 -23.36
C ALA A 72 -1.86 0.74 -23.20
N SER A 73 -3.15 0.66 -22.83
CA SER A 73 -4.01 1.82 -22.62
C SER A 73 -3.91 2.38 -21.20
N LEU A 74 -3.40 1.60 -20.25
CA LEU A 74 -3.42 1.93 -18.83
C LEU A 74 -2.38 2.99 -18.46
N TYR A 75 -1.13 2.81 -18.90
CA TYR A 75 -0.02 3.73 -18.62
C TYR A 75 0.36 4.59 -19.83
N ARG A 76 -0.49 4.64 -20.87
CA ARG A 76 -0.20 5.50 -22.02
C ARG A 76 -0.22 6.98 -21.61
N PRO A 77 0.61 7.82 -22.23
CA PRO A 77 0.47 9.27 -22.12
C PRO A 77 -0.95 9.71 -22.49
N SER A 78 -1.58 10.48 -21.62
CA SER A 78 -2.86 11.12 -21.89
C SER A 78 -2.62 12.45 -22.60
N SER A 79 -3.46 12.77 -23.59
CA SER A 79 -3.53 14.15 -24.09
C SER A 79 -4.08 15.09 -23.01
N GLY A 80 -3.76 16.38 -23.09
CA GLY A 80 -4.31 17.37 -22.16
C GLY A 80 -5.84 17.47 -22.20
N LYS A 81 -6.46 17.17 -23.35
CA LYS A 81 -7.92 17.13 -23.50
C LYS A 81 -8.53 15.93 -22.79
N GLU A 82 -7.95 14.74 -22.97
CA GLU A 82 -8.37 13.53 -22.27
C GLU A 82 -8.22 13.69 -20.76
N PHE A 83 -7.09 14.23 -20.30
CA PHE A 83 -6.86 14.50 -18.88
C PHE A 83 -7.93 15.42 -18.30
N LYS A 84 -8.19 16.57 -18.94
CA LYS A 84 -9.24 17.50 -18.50
C LYS A 84 -10.63 16.86 -18.48
N SER A 85 -10.95 16.00 -19.45
CA SER A 85 -12.23 15.29 -19.48
C SER A 85 -12.36 14.29 -18.32
N LYS A 86 -11.32 13.46 -18.09
CA LYS A 86 -11.28 12.50 -17.00
C LYS A 86 -11.33 13.18 -15.63
N TYR A 87 -10.57 14.26 -15.45
CA TYR A 87 -10.59 15.07 -14.23
C TYR A 87 -11.99 15.61 -13.93
N ARG A 88 -12.66 16.24 -14.90
CA ARG A 88 -14.02 16.75 -14.70
C ARG A 88 -15.00 15.66 -14.31
N LYS A 89 -14.92 14.49 -14.95
CA LYS A 89 -15.76 13.35 -14.62
C LYS A 89 -15.50 12.89 -13.18
N LEU A 90 -14.25 12.69 -12.81
CA LEU A 90 -13.86 12.25 -11.47
C LEU A 90 -14.32 13.25 -10.40
N SER A 91 -14.13 14.55 -10.63
CA SER A 91 -14.59 15.60 -9.71
C SER A 91 -16.12 15.63 -9.59
N HIS A 92 -16.85 15.38 -10.68
CA HIS A 92 -18.31 15.28 -10.64
C HIS A 92 -18.78 14.07 -9.82
N ASP A 93 -18.19 12.90 -10.07
CA ASP A 93 -18.50 11.66 -9.36
C ASP A 93 -18.16 11.79 -7.87
N TRP A 94 -17.01 12.39 -7.55
CA TRP A 94 -16.61 12.73 -6.19
C TRP A 94 -17.61 13.65 -5.50
N ALA A 95 -18.00 14.75 -6.15
CA ALA A 95 -18.99 15.68 -5.60
C ALA A 95 -20.35 15.01 -5.36
N LYS A 96 -20.74 14.05 -6.22
CA LYS A 96 -21.96 13.24 -6.03
C LYS A 96 -21.83 12.33 -4.82
N MET A 97 -20.71 11.64 -4.63
CA MET A 97 -20.45 10.79 -3.47
C MET A 97 -20.43 11.59 -2.16
N VAL A 98 -19.74 12.75 -2.15
CA VAL A 98 -19.69 13.66 -0.99
C VAL A 98 -21.09 14.11 -0.59
N ARG A 99 -21.93 14.53 -1.56
CA ARG A 99 -23.33 14.89 -1.29
C ARG A 99 -24.15 13.72 -0.74
N ALA A 100 -24.00 12.53 -1.32
CA ALA A 100 -24.72 11.33 -0.86
C ALA A 100 -24.30 10.92 0.57
N ALA A 101 -23.05 11.17 0.95
CA ALA A 101 -22.53 10.94 2.30
C ALA A 101 -22.90 12.05 3.30
N GLY A 102 -23.64 13.09 2.89
CA GLY A 102 -24.00 14.23 3.76
C GLY A 102 -22.81 15.12 4.15
N LEU A 103 -21.68 14.97 3.46
CA LEU A 103 -20.47 15.73 3.72
C LEU A 103 -20.55 17.10 3.02
N LYS A 104 -20.14 18.16 3.71
CA LYS A 104 -20.05 19.50 3.10
C LYS A 104 -18.80 19.54 2.21
N PRO A 105 -18.90 20.00 0.96
CA PRO A 105 -17.71 20.26 0.15
C PRO A 105 -16.84 21.30 0.86
N SER A 106 -15.56 21.00 1.12
CA SER A 106 -14.61 22.00 1.58
C SER A 106 -14.38 23.00 0.43
N LEU A 107 -14.84 24.24 0.61
CA LEU A 107 -14.52 25.36 -0.25
C LEU A 107 -13.03 25.66 -0.12
N ASN A 108 -12.27 25.41 -1.18
CA ASN A 108 -10.96 26.03 -1.41
C ASN A 108 -11.10 26.92 -2.64
#